data_AF-A0A924YTU8-F1
#
_entry.id   AF-A0A924YTU8-F1
#
_cell.length_a   1.000
_cell.length_b   1.000
_cell.length_c   1.000
_cell.angle_alpha   90.00
_cell.angle_beta   90.00
_cell.angle_gamma   90.00
#
_symmetry.space_group_name_H-M   'P 1'
#
loop_
_entity.id
_entity.type
_entity.pdbx_description
1 polymer ?
#
loop_
_entity_poly.entity_id
_entity_poly.type
_entity_poly.pdbx_seq_one_letter_code
_entity_poly.pdbx_strand_id
1 'polypeptide(L)'
;MLIKRRYMYLDRDRFGNDRVYLWRKGQPKLRVRAAIGSAEFDEIYHEWMRGAAPKLARETRPHKPIEQSLRWLVVQYYGSVAFKALDPRTQHVTRLIVDKIMVEPIAPDSAFQFGNCPLDRFDAKAVRIIRDRRADRPDAANNRLRRVKQIFNWALEVGVEGVRSNPARDIKLFRPTRPGGFPEWTEQDIGSFEARHAIGTRARLAMALLLYTGVRRSDVIRLGKQHIQGGALVF
;
A
#
# COMPACT_ATOMS: atom_id res chain seq x y z
N MET A 1 7.21 -7.91 -33.31
CA MET A 1 6.33 -8.89 -33.99
C MET A 1 5.82 -9.86 -32.93
N LEU A 2 4.58 -9.69 -32.44
CA LEU A 2 4.03 -10.55 -31.38
C LEU A 2 3.65 -11.91 -31.96
N ILE A 3 4.44 -12.94 -31.67
CA ILE A 3 4.15 -14.33 -32.06
C ILE A 3 2.85 -14.74 -31.35
N LYS A 4 1.77 -14.91 -32.11
CA LYS A 4 0.46 -15.31 -31.58
C LYS A 4 0.49 -16.79 -31.20
N ARG A 5 0.90 -17.10 -29.96
CA ARG A 5 0.91 -18.46 -29.41
C ARG A 5 -0.50 -18.90 -29.00
N ARG A 6 -0.85 -20.17 -29.26
CA ARG A 6 -2.17 -20.74 -28.98
C ARG A 6 -2.41 -20.76 -27.47
N TYR A 7 -3.63 -20.44 -27.03
CA TYR A 7 -4.04 -20.43 -25.61
C TYR A 7 -3.36 -19.37 -24.72
N MET A 8 -2.64 -18.43 -25.32
CA MET A 8 -2.09 -17.27 -24.63
C MET A 8 -3.12 -16.13 -24.62
N TYR A 9 -3.35 -15.57 -23.45
CA TYR A 9 -4.25 -14.43 -23.22
C TYR A 9 -3.48 -13.29 -22.57
N LEU A 10 -3.64 -12.09 -23.13
CA LEU A 10 -3.12 -10.86 -22.56
C LEU A 10 -4.26 -10.11 -21.89
N ASP A 11 -4.04 -9.73 -20.64
CA ASP A 11 -4.97 -8.95 -19.83
C ASP A 11 -4.22 -7.73 -19.31
N ARG A 12 -4.66 -6.55 -19.74
CA ARG A 12 -4.05 -5.29 -19.34
C ARG A 12 -4.78 -4.75 -18.13
N ASP A 13 -4.06 -4.61 -17.02
CA ASP A 13 -4.68 -4.10 -15.80
C ASP A 13 -4.95 -2.59 -15.88
N ARG A 14 -5.76 -2.08 -14.95
CA ARG A 14 -6.13 -0.65 -14.85
C ARG A 14 -4.94 0.31 -14.67
N PHE A 15 -3.74 -0.21 -14.39
CA PHE A 15 -2.51 0.55 -14.24
C PHE A 15 -1.59 0.41 -15.47
N GLY A 16 -2.08 -0.23 -16.53
CA GLY A 16 -1.37 -0.41 -17.79
C GLY A 16 -0.40 -1.59 -17.82
N ASN A 17 -0.34 -2.43 -16.77
CA ASN A 17 0.53 -3.60 -16.75
C ASN A 17 -0.09 -4.75 -17.54
N ASP A 18 0.67 -5.32 -18.46
CA ASP A 18 0.26 -6.49 -19.22
C ASP A 18 0.48 -7.77 -18.40
N ARG A 19 -0.57 -8.59 -18.28
CA ARG A 19 -0.53 -9.89 -17.61
C ARG A 19 -0.75 -10.97 -18.63
N VAL A 20 0.10 -11.99 -18.60
CA VAL A 20 0.02 -13.13 -19.52
C VAL A 20 -0.60 -14.31 -18.80
N TYR A 21 -1.58 -14.93 -19.45
CA TYR A 21 -2.21 -16.15 -18.98
C TYR A 21 -2.16 -17.25 -20.04
N LEU A 22 -1.93 -18.49 -19.61
CA LEU A 22 -2.15 -19.69 -20.41
C LEU A 22 -3.44 -20.36 -19.94
N TRP A 23 -4.35 -20.62 -20.88
CA TRP A 23 -5.65 -21.19 -20.51
C TRP A 23 -6.27 -22.05 -21.61
N ARG A 24 -6.73 -23.25 -21.21
CA ARG A 24 -7.54 -24.17 -22.01
C ARG A 24 -8.88 -24.35 -21.33
N LYS A 25 -9.95 -24.46 -22.12
CA LYS A 25 -11.30 -24.75 -21.61
C LYS A 25 -11.27 -26.02 -20.74
N GLY A 26 -11.82 -25.93 -19.52
CA GLY A 26 -11.81 -27.02 -18.55
C GLY A 26 -10.60 -27.06 -17.60
N GLN A 27 -9.62 -26.16 -17.75
CA GLN A 27 -8.48 -26.03 -16.84
C GLN A 27 -8.47 -24.65 -16.14
N PRO A 28 -7.86 -24.51 -14.95
CA PRO A 28 -7.65 -23.20 -14.33
C PRO A 28 -6.73 -22.32 -15.18
N LYS A 29 -6.96 -21.01 -15.16
CA LYS A 29 -6.06 -20.04 -15.82
C LYS A 29 -4.71 -20.04 -15.12
N LEU A 30 -3.65 -20.26 -15.89
CA LEU A 30 -2.29 -20.18 -15.39
C LEU A 30 -1.71 -18.79 -15.65
N ARG A 31 -1.33 -18.04 -14.60
CA ARG A 31 -0.63 -16.76 -14.75
C ARG A 31 0.86 -16.99 -14.98
N VAL A 32 1.40 -16.46 -16.08
CA VAL A 32 2.84 -16.48 -16.40
C VAL A 32 3.42 -15.09 -16.18
N ARG A 33 4.51 -15.02 -15.42
CA ARG A 33 5.21 -13.74 -15.10
C ARG A 33 6.47 -13.53 -15.93
N ALA A 34 6.98 -14.58 -16.57
CA ALA A 34 8.09 -14.48 -17.52
C ALA A 34 7.70 -13.60 -18.72
N ALA A 35 8.67 -12.84 -19.23
CA ALA A 35 8.46 -11.95 -20.37
C ALA A 35 8.13 -12.76 -21.63
N ILE A 36 7.15 -12.30 -22.42
CA ILE A 36 6.76 -12.98 -23.66
C ILE A 36 7.97 -13.03 -24.59
N GLY A 37 8.34 -14.24 -25.04
CA GLY A 37 9.49 -14.47 -25.90
C GLY A 37 10.82 -14.70 -25.18
N SER A 38 10.84 -14.71 -23.83
CA SER A 38 11.99 -15.22 -23.09
C SER A 38 12.08 -16.75 -23.15
N ALA A 39 13.29 -17.30 -22.99
CA ALA A 39 13.49 -18.75 -22.90
C ALA A 39 12.69 -19.37 -21.75
N GLU A 40 12.60 -18.67 -20.60
CA GLU A 40 11.78 -19.06 -19.44
C GLU A 40 10.29 -19.14 -19.80
N PHE A 41 9.77 -18.16 -20.54
CA PHE A 41 8.38 -18.17 -20.99
C PHE A 41 8.11 -19.35 -21.94
N ASP A 42 9.03 -19.59 -22.87
CA ASP A 42 8.92 -20.66 -23.85
C ASP A 42 8.92 -22.04 -23.17
N GLU A 43 9.78 -22.24 -22.17
CA GLU A 43 9.83 -23.47 -21.37
C GLU A 43 8.50 -23.69 -20.63
N ILE A 44 8.01 -22.68 -19.90
CA ILE A 44 6.71 -22.72 -19.20
C ILE A 44 5.57 -23.04 -20.19
N TYR A 45 5.56 -22.41 -21.36
CA TYR A 45 4.57 -22.64 -22.39
C TYR A 45 4.61 -24.06 -22.93
N HIS A 46 5.80 -24.60 -23.22
CA HIS A 46 5.96 -25.94 -23.75
C HIS A 46 5.64 -27.03 -22.71
N GLU A 47 6.00 -26.85 -21.44
CA GLU A 47 5.62 -27.75 -20.34
C GLU A 47 4.10 -27.79 -20.17
N TRP A 48 3.46 -26.61 -20.11
CA TRP A 48 2.02 -26.50 -19.97
C TRP A 48 1.27 -27.11 -21.17
N MET A 49 1.79 -26.90 -22.39
CA MET A 49 1.20 -27.48 -23.61
C MET A 49 1.20 -29.01 -23.60
N ARG A 50 2.24 -29.63 -23.01
CA ARG A 50 2.39 -31.10 -22.82
C ARG A 50 1.49 -31.67 -21.72
N GLY A 51 0.72 -30.84 -21.01
CA GLY A 51 -0.13 -31.27 -19.91
C GLY A 51 0.63 -31.49 -18.59
N ALA A 52 1.91 -31.15 -18.54
CA ALA A 52 2.65 -31.10 -17.29
C ALA A 52 2.23 -29.86 -16.49
N ALA A 53 2.23 -29.95 -15.16
CA ALA A 53 2.14 -28.76 -14.32
C ALA A 53 3.49 -28.03 -14.43
N PRO A 54 3.56 -26.87 -15.13
CA PRO A 54 4.84 -26.24 -15.37
C PRO A 54 5.49 -25.83 -14.06
N LYS A 55 6.83 -25.92 -14.00
CA LYS A 55 7.61 -25.40 -12.88
C LYS A 55 7.61 -23.87 -12.96
N LEU A 56 6.49 -23.27 -12.59
CA LEU A 56 6.44 -21.84 -12.35
C LEU A 56 7.40 -21.58 -11.21
N ALA A 57 8.21 -20.52 -11.33
CA ALA A 57 8.87 -19.93 -10.18
C ALA A 57 7.79 -19.70 -9.12
N ARG A 58 7.72 -20.60 -8.13
CA ARG A 58 6.85 -20.45 -6.97
C ARG A 58 7.21 -19.09 -6.42
N GLU A 59 6.20 -18.28 -6.08
CA GLU A 59 6.44 -17.21 -5.14
C GLU A 59 7.20 -17.85 -3.99
N THR A 60 8.41 -17.35 -3.72
CA THR A 60 9.13 -17.72 -2.51
C THR A 60 8.11 -17.53 -1.40
N ARG A 61 7.58 -18.65 -0.88
CA ARG A 61 6.79 -18.62 0.34
C ARG A 61 7.61 -17.76 1.28
N PRO A 62 7.05 -16.70 1.89
CA PRO A 62 7.86 -15.81 2.71
C PRO A 62 8.61 -16.71 3.68
N HIS A 63 9.94 -16.79 3.51
CA HIS A 63 10.76 -17.58 4.41
C HIS A 63 10.38 -17.12 5.81
N LYS A 64 10.22 -18.07 6.74
CA LYS A 64 10.00 -17.75 8.15
C LYS A 64 10.96 -16.61 8.48
N PRO A 65 10.48 -15.49 9.06
CA PRO A 65 11.34 -14.33 9.30
C PRO A 65 12.60 -14.78 10.02
N ILE A 66 13.76 -14.32 9.55
CA ILE A 66 15.04 -14.57 10.22
C ILE A 66 14.93 -14.02 11.63
N GLU A 67 15.28 -14.82 12.63
CA GLU A 67 15.18 -14.41 14.03
C GLU A 67 15.99 -13.14 14.29
N GLN A 68 15.46 -12.24 15.12
CA GLN A 68 16.02 -10.91 15.39
C GLN A 68 16.30 -10.08 14.13
N SER A 69 15.57 -10.30 13.03
CA SER A 69 15.53 -9.37 11.88
C SER A 69 14.42 -8.34 12.02
N LEU A 70 14.48 -7.28 11.21
CA LEU A 70 13.41 -6.28 11.13
C LEU A 70 12.06 -6.91 10.77
N ARG A 71 12.01 -7.88 9.85
CA ARG A 71 10.77 -8.57 9.46
C ARG A 71 10.23 -9.41 10.61
N TRP A 72 11.10 -10.04 11.40
CA TRP A 72 10.70 -10.79 12.59
C TRP A 72 10.00 -9.86 13.60
N LEU A 73 10.58 -8.68 13.86
CA LEU A 73 9.97 -7.69 14.74
C LEU A 73 8.61 -7.21 14.22
N VAL A 74 8.50 -6.95 12.92
CA VAL A 74 7.24 -6.52 12.29
C VAL A 74 6.15 -7.58 12.41
N VAL A 75 6.48 -8.86 12.24
CA VAL A 75 5.52 -9.95 12.39
C VAL A 75 5.00 -10.03 13.82
N GLN A 76 5.87 -9.85 14.82
CA GLN A 76 5.44 -9.76 16.21
C GLN A 76 4.53 -8.55 16.46
N TYR A 77 4.88 -7.38 15.91
CA TYR A 77 4.05 -6.19 16.01
C TYR A 77 2.66 -6.41 15.42
N TYR A 78 2.54 -7.04 14.24
CA TYR A 78 1.24 -7.37 13.64
C TYR A 78 0.41 -8.37 14.46
N GLY A 79 1.08 -9.24 15.23
CA GLY A 79 0.45 -10.17 16.15
C GLY A 79 -0.01 -9.52 17.46
N SER A 80 0.54 -8.35 17.81
CA SER A 80 0.32 -7.68 19.10
C SER A 80 -1.12 -7.18 19.29
N VAL A 81 -1.53 -7.09 20.56
CA VAL A 81 -2.80 -6.45 20.96
C VAL A 81 -2.81 -4.99 20.53
N ALA A 82 -1.69 -4.28 20.70
CA ALA A 82 -1.56 -2.86 20.32
C ALA A 82 -1.87 -2.62 18.84
N PHE A 83 -1.40 -3.48 17.93
CA PHE A 83 -1.70 -3.37 16.51
C PHE A 83 -3.13 -3.79 16.17
N LYS A 84 -3.62 -4.88 16.78
CA LYS A 84 -4.98 -5.38 16.57
C LYS A 84 -6.06 -4.42 17.07
N ALA A 85 -5.75 -3.60 18.07
CA ALA A 85 -6.64 -2.55 18.58
C ALA A 85 -6.75 -1.32 17.68
N LEU A 86 -5.88 -1.17 16.67
CA LEU A 86 -5.98 -0.07 15.71
C LEU A 86 -7.20 -0.23 14.80
N ASP A 87 -7.74 0.89 14.34
CA ASP A 87 -8.78 0.91 13.30
C ASP A 87 -8.37 0.07 12.07
N PRO A 88 -9.29 -0.72 11.47
CA PRO A 88 -8.96 -1.61 10.35
C PRO A 88 -8.30 -0.92 9.16
N ARG A 89 -8.69 0.33 8.84
CA ARG A 89 -8.05 1.10 7.77
C ARG A 89 -6.62 1.45 8.16
N THR A 90 -6.38 1.82 9.41
CA THR A 90 -5.04 2.08 9.94
C THR A 90 -4.15 0.83 9.88
N GLN A 91 -4.67 -0.34 10.27
CA GLN A 91 -3.95 -1.61 10.13
C GLN A 91 -3.57 -1.88 8.67
N HIS A 92 -4.52 -1.69 7.75
CA HIS A 92 -4.29 -1.90 6.32
C HIS A 92 -3.23 -0.95 5.75
N VAL A 93 -3.30 0.35 6.05
CA VAL A 93 -2.28 1.33 5.61
C VAL A 93 -0.91 0.99 6.17
N THR A 94 -0.84 0.62 7.45
CA THR A 94 0.43 0.27 8.10
C THR A 94 1.07 -0.95 7.44
N ARG A 95 0.30 -2.01 7.14
CA ARG A 95 0.78 -3.16 6.37
C ARG A 95 1.30 -2.76 5.00
N LEU A 96 0.51 -2.00 4.22
CA LEU A 96 0.93 -1.53 2.90
C LEU A 96 2.29 -0.80 2.91
N ILE A 97 2.51 0.07 3.89
CA ILE A 97 3.75 0.86 3.98
C ILE A 97 4.90 -0.02 4.45
N VAL A 98 4.70 -0.77 5.53
CA VAL A 98 5.77 -1.52 6.20
C VAL A 98 6.18 -2.74 5.38
N ASP A 99 5.23 -3.49 4.81
CA ASP A 99 5.54 -4.64 3.94
C ASP A 99 6.33 -4.19 2.71
N LYS A 100 6.04 -2.99 2.17
CA LYS A 100 6.82 -2.40 1.09
C LYS A 100 8.25 -2.07 1.54
N ILE A 101 8.45 -1.58 2.76
CA ILE A 101 9.79 -1.40 3.35
C ILE A 101 10.51 -2.75 3.41
N MET A 102 9.85 -3.81 3.88
CA MET A 102 10.50 -5.10 4.13
C MET A 102 11.12 -5.74 2.89
N VAL A 103 10.54 -5.51 1.71
CA VAL A 103 11.01 -6.09 0.44
C VAL A 103 11.94 -5.17 -0.36
N GLU A 104 12.14 -3.94 0.10
CA GLU A 104 13.06 -3.02 -0.56
C GLU A 104 14.52 -3.42 -0.27
N PRO A 105 15.41 -3.41 -1.27
CA PRO A 105 16.83 -3.71 -1.08
C PRO A 105 17.48 -2.64 -0.20
N ILE A 106 18.60 -2.87 0.48
CA ILE A 106 19.26 -1.84 1.33
C ILE A 106 19.99 -0.78 0.51
N ALA A 107 20.46 -1.14 -0.69
CA ALA A 107 21.11 -0.29 -1.68
C ALA A 107 20.59 -0.66 -3.09
N PRO A 108 20.71 0.22 -4.11
CA PRO A 108 20.14 -0.01 -5.44
C PRO A 108 20.42 -1.39 -6.04
N ASP A 109 21.65 -1.90 -5.88
CA ASP A 109 22.10 -3.16 -6.47
C ASP A 109 22.24 -4.30 -5.44
N SER A 110 21.72 -4.11 -4.22
CA SER A 110 21.83 -5.13 -3.17
C SER A 110 20.70 -6.15 -3.26
N ALA A 111 21.03 -7.43 -3.29
CA ALA A 111 20.05 -8.50 -3.08
C ALA A 111 19.51 -8.54 -1.63
N PHE A 112 20.19 -7.85 -0.69
CA PHE A 112 19.82 -7.85 0.71
C PHE A 112 18.70 -6.86 0.98
N GLN A 113 17.58 -7.35 1.51
CA GLN A 113 16.38 -6.55 1.79
C GLN A 113 16.39 -5.99 3.21
N PHE A 114 15.74 -4.84 3.41
CA PHE A 114 15.58 -4.25 4.74
C PHE A 114 14.92 -5.19 5.74
N GLY A 115 13.94 -5.99 5.30
CA GLY A 115 13.28 -6.95 6.19
C GLY A 115 14.22 -7.98 6.79
N ASN A 116 15.34 -8.29 6.12
CA ASN A 116 16.31 -9.27 6.59
C ASN A 116 17.43 -8.64 7.44
N CYS A 117 17.41 -7.31 7.62
CA CYS A 117 18.40 -6.60 8.42
C CYS A 117 18.31 -7.04 9.89
N PRO A 118 19.42 -7.52 10.49
CA PRO A 118 19.49 -7.79 11.93
C PRO A 118 19.18 -6.54 12.75
N LEU A 119 18.44 -6.69 13.84
CA LEU A 119 18.00 -5.56 14.69
C LEU A 119 19.18 -4.81 15.33
N ASP A 120 20.26 -5.50 15.67
CA ASP A 120 21.50 -4.93 16.20
C ASP A 120 22.26 -4.06 15.18
N ARG A 121 22.02 -4.27 13.88
CA ARG A 121 22.59 -3.51 12.76
C ARG A 121 21.59 -2.56 12.12
N PHE A 122 20.34 -2.55 12.55
CA PHE A 122 19.30 -1.66 12.04
C PHE A 122 19.35 -0.30 12.75
N ASP A 123 20.18 0.60 12.22
CA ASP A 123 20.52 1.87 12.83
C ASP A 123 19.79 3.09 12.23
N ALA A 124 20.10 4.29 12.74
CA ALA A 124 19.55 5.53 12.21
C ALA A 124 19.91 5.79 10.73
N LYS A 125 21.02 5.23 10.22
CA LYS A 125 21.40 5.33 8.80
C LYS A 125 20.44 4.52 7.94
N ALA A 126 20.11 3.29 8.34
CA ALA A 126 19.10 2.47 7.66
C ALA A 126 17.74 3.17 7.61
N VAL A 127 17.30 3.76 8.72
CA VAL A 127 16.02 4.49 8.78
C VAL A 127 16.04 5.76 7.90
N ARG A 128 17.16 6.49 7.84
CA ARG A 128 17.32 7.63 6.91
C ARG A 128 17.17 7.18 5.46
N ILE A 129 17.79 6.07 5.06
CA ILE A 129 17.64 5.53 3.70
C ILE A 129 16.17 5.22 3.39
N ILE A 130 15.45 4.59 4.32
CA ILE A 130 14.01 4.29 4.18
C ILE A 130 13.19 5.56 3.94
N ARG A 131 13.45 6.63 4.70
CA ARG A 131 12.80 7.93 4.55
C ARG A 131 13.16 8.58 3.21
N ASP A 132 14.45 8.69 2.92
CA ASP A 132 15.00 9.50 1.82
C ASP A 132 14.68 8.91 0.43
N ARG A 133 14.38 7.61 0.34
CA ARG A 133 13.84 6.97 -0.87
C ARG A 133 12.47 7.46 -1.33
N ARG A 134 11.82 8.30 -0.53
CA ARG A 134 10.59 9.00 -0.89
C ARG A 134 10.75 10.51 -0.71
N ALA A 135 11.96 11.04 -0.84
CA ALA A 135 12.22 12.47 -0.71
C ALA A 135 11.43 13.33 -1.71
N ASP A 136 11.12 12.77 -2.89
CA ASP A 136 10.21 13.36 -3.89
C ASP A 136 8.76 13.54 -3.36
N ARG A 137 8.39 12.79 -2.31
CA ARG A 137 7.06 12.78 -1.68
C ARG A 137 7.18 12.88 -0.16
N PRO A 138 7.41 14.08 0.40
CA PRO A 138 7.68 14.28 1.83
C PRO A 138 6.69 13.61 2.78
N ASP A 139 5.39 13.66 2.49
CA ASP A 139 4.38 13.01 3.34
C ASP A 139 4.49 11.49 3.33
N ALA A 140 4.83 10.89 2.19
CA ALA A 140 5.06 9.46 2.09
C ALA A 140 6.33 9.05 2.84
N ALA A 141 7.42 9.82 2.71
CA ALA A 141 8.65 9.62 3.49
C ALA A 141 8.40 9.70 5.00
N ASN A 142 7.68 10.73 5.43
CA ASN A 142 7.30 10.94 6.82
C ASN A 142 6.44 9.80 7.36
N ASN A 143 5.51 9.29 6.56
CA ASN A 143 4.68 8.14 6.97
C ASN A 143 5.51 6.87 7.15
N ARG A 144 6.51 6.60 6.31
CA ARG A 144 7.46 5.49 6.53
C ARG A 144 8.18 5.64 7.86
N LEU A 145 8.74 6.82 8.12
CA LEU A 145 9.46 7.11 9.35
C LEU A 145 8.56 6.96 10.59
N ARG A 146 7.33 7.49 10.56
CA ARG A 146 6.36 7.35 11.67
C ARG A 146 6.03 5.89 11.97
N ARG A 147 5.89 5.03 10.95
CA ARG A 147 5.61 3.60 11.15
C ARG A 147 6.79 2.85 11.75
N VAL A 148 8.00 3.10 11.27
CA VAL A 148 9.22 2.54 11.90
C VAL A 148 9.32 3.00 13.35
N LYS A 149 9.15 4.29 13.62
CA LYS A 149 9.18 4.85 14.98
C LYS A 149 8.14 4.20 15.89
N GLN A 150 6.91 4.00 15.41
CA GLN A 150 5.84 3.35 16.16
C GLN A 150 6.17 1.90 16.52
N ILE A 151 6.68 1.12 15.56
CA ILE A 151 7.03 -0.29 15.77
C ILE A 151 8.12 -0.42 16.84
N PHE A 152 9.18 0.39 16.74
CA PHE A 152 10.27 0.35 17.72
C PHE A 152 9.87 0.90 19.10
N ASN A 153 8.96 1.87 19.18
CA ASN A 153 8.41 2.31 20.47
C ASN A 153 7.62 1.19 21.15
N TRP A 154 6.74 0.52 20.40
CA TRP A 154 6.01 -0.65 20.91
C TRP A 154 6.98 -1.75 21.37
N ALA A 155 8.02 -2.03 20.58
CA ALA A 155 8.99 -3.06 20.89
C ALA A 155 9.74 -2.79 22.20
N LEU A 156 10.10 -1.52 22.45
CA LEU A 156 10.71 -1.10 23.71
C LEU A 156 9.74 -1.22 24.89
N GLU A 157 8.49 -0.81 24.69
CA GLU A 157 7.45 -0.85 25.72
C GLU A 157 7.18 -2.27 26.24
N VAL A 158 7.16 -3.26 25.34
CA VAL A 158 6.90 -4.66 25.70
C VAL A 158 8.19 -5.48 25.91
N GLY A 159 9.36 -4.86 25.82
CA GLY A 159 10.65 -5.50 26.09
C GLY A 159 11.06 -6.57 25.07
N VAL A 160 10.83 -6.33 23.76
CA VAL A 160 11.25 -7.27 22.71
C VAL A 160 12.78 -7.43 22.71
N GLU A 161 13.25 -8.68 22.77
CA GLU A 161 14.67 -9.02 22.74
C GLU A 161 15.36 -8.44 21.48
N GLY A 162 16.58 -7.93 21.67
CA GLY A 162 17.36 -7.32 20.60
C GLY A 162 17.01 -5.85 20.32
N VAL A 163 15.92 -5.31 20.87
CA VAL A 163 15.56 -3.89 20.72
C VAL A 163 15.97 -3.10 21.96
N ARG A 164 17.09 -2.37 21.87
CA ARG A 164 17.63 -1.56 22.98
C ARG A 164 17.33 -0.06 22.86
N SER A 165 17.03 0.41 21.66
CA SER A 165 16.69 1.81 21.40
C SER A 165 15.83 1.92 20.14
N ASN A 166 15.23 3.10 19.93
CA ASN A 166 14.49 3.38 18.72
C ASN A 166 15.40 4.10 17.69
N PRO A 167 15.82 3.46 16.60
CA PRO A 167 16.72 4.06 15.60
C PRO A 167 16.07 5.21 14.83
N ALA A 168 14.74 5.36 14.91
CA ALA A 168 13.98 6.44 14.32
C ALA A 168 13.76 7.64 15.25
N ARG A 169 14.21 7.59 16.51
CA ARG A 169 13.86 8.58 17.56
C ARG A 169 14.18 10.01 17.13
N ASP A 170 15.42 10.22 16.71
CA ASP A 170 16.03 11.56 16.51
C ASP A 170 16.06 11.97 15.02
N ILE A 171 15.39 11.22 14.14
CA ILE A 171 15.33 11.53 12.72
C ILE A 171 14.20 12.53 12.46
N LYS A 172 14.58 13.68 11.87
CA LYS A 172 13.64 14.75 11.54
C LYS A 172 12.72 14.35 10.38
N LEU A 173 11.47 14.81 10.44
CA LEU A 173 10.52 14.74 9.34
C LEU A 173 10.93 15.74 8.25
N PHE A 174 10.62 15.42 6.99
CA PHE A 174 10.66 16.42 5.92
C PHE A 174 9.53 17.43 6.09
N ARG A 175 9.79 18.67 5.65
CA ARG A 175 8.75 19.71 5.60
C ARG A 175 7.70 19.32 4.55
N PRO A 176 6.41 19.58 4.79
CA PRO A 176 5.37 19.37 3.79
C PRO A 176 5.66 20.17 2.51
N THR A 177 5.37 19.59 1.35
CA THR A 177 5.51 20.28 0.06
C THR A 177 4.53 21.44 -0.09
N ARG A 178 3.38 21.36 0.58
CA ARG A 178 2.33 22.38 0.58
C ARG A 178 2.08 22.88 2.01
N PRO A 179 2.85 23.88 2.47
CA PRO A 179 2.53 24.58 3.71
C PRO A 179 1.12 25.16 3.60
N GLY A 180 0.26 24.93 4.59
CA GLY A 180 -1.14 25.38 4.58
C GLY A 180 -2.14 24.42 3.91
N GLY A 181 -1.70 23.35 3.24
CA GLY A 181 -2.58 22.30 2.73
C GLY A 181 -3.13 22.55 1.33
N PHE A 182 -4.43 22.27 1.14
CA PHE A 182 -5.13 22.50 -0.13
C PHE A 182 -5.84 23.86 -0.08
N PRO A 183 -5.89 24.61 -1.21
CA PRO A 183 -6.66 25.84 -1.28
C PRO A 183 -8.12 25.60 -0.89
N GLU A 184 -8.67 26.53 -0.11
CA GLU A 184 -10.09 26.57 0.22
C GLU A 184 -10.89 26.96 -1.02
N TRP A 185 -12.14 26.50 -1.09
CA TRP A 185 -13.05 26.88 -2.16
C TRP A 185 -13.52 28.31 -1.95
N THR A 186 -13.46 29.11 -3.02
CA THR A 186 -14.09 30.43 -3.06
C THR A 186 -15.55 30.33 -3.45
N GLU A 187 -16.33 31.39 -3.19
CA GLU A 187 -17.70 31.52 -3.71
C GLU A 187 -17.75 31.40 -5.24
N GLN A 188 -16.70 31.83 -5.95
CA GLN A 188 -16.59 31.67 -7.39
C GLN A 188 -16.41 30.22 -7.82
N ASP A 189 -15.62 29.43 -7.07
CA ASP A 189 -15.46 27.99 -7.32
C ASP A 189 -16.78 27.26 -7.12
N ILE A 190 -17.50 27.60 -6.04
CA ILE A 190 -18.85 27.10 -5.76
C ILE A 190 -19.74 27.42 -6.95
N GLY A 191 -19.91 28.70 -7.30
CA GLY A 191 -20.77 29.13 -8.41
C GLY A 191 -20.42 28.47 -9.75
N SER A 192 -19.13 28.30 -10.05
CA SER A 192 -18.68 27.60 -11.26
C SER A 192 -19.09 26.12 -11.27
N PHE A 193 -19.01 25.45 -10.12
CA PHE A 193 -19.47 24.07 -9.98
C PHE A 193 -20.99 23.97 -10.09
N GLU A 194 -21.74 24.90 -9.51
CA GLU A 194 -23.20 24.95 -9.61
C GLU A 194 -23.68 25.16 -11.05
N ALA A 195 -23.03 26.07 -11.79
CA ALA A 195 -23.33 26.33 -13.19
C ALA A 195 -23.05 25.10 -14.07
N ARG A 196 -21.99 24.33 -13.75
CA ARG A 196 -21.67 23.08 -14.45
C ARG A 196 -22.59 21.92 -14.09
N HIS A 197 -23.08 21.89 -12.85
CA HIS A 197 -23.86 20.78 -12.30
C HIS A 197 -25.23 21.26 -11.82
N ALA A 198 -26.22 21.14 -12.71
CA ALA A 198 -27.60 21.53 -12.42
C ALA A 198 -28.22 20.79 -11.20
N ILE A 199 -29.24 21.41 -10.61
CA ILE A 199 -30.06 20.82 -9.55
C ILE A 199 -30.68 19.50 -10.06
N GLY A 200 -30.70 18.48 -9.20
CA GLY A 200 -31.11 17.11 -9.53
C GLY A 200 -29.95 16.19 -9.93
N THR A 201 -28.76 16.71 -10.23
CA THR A 201 -27.57 15.87 -10.46
C THR A 201 -26.96 15.36 -9.15
N ARG A 202 -26.33 14.19 -9.20
CA ARG A 202 -25.60 13.62 -8.03
C ARG A 202 -24.46 14.51 -7.57
N ALA A 203 -23.76 15.15 -8.50
CA ALA A 203 -22.68 16.08 -8.19
C ALA A 203 -23.19 17.29 -7.41
N ARG A 204 -24.30 17.89 -7.85
CA ARG A 204 -24.95 19.02 -7.16
C ARG A 204 -25.42 18.64 -5.76
N LEU A 205 -26.05 17.48 -5.61
CA LEU A 205 -26.47 16.96 -4.31
C LEU A 205 -25.28 16.75 -3.36
N ALA A 206 -24.20 16.11 -3.83
CA ALA A 206 -23.03 15.85 -3.01
C ALA A 206 -22.36 17.16 -2.53
N MET A 207 -22.24 18.15 -3.41
CA MET A 207 -21.71 19.46 -3.03
C MET A 207 -22.60 20.16 -2.00
N ALA A 208 -23.92 20.19 -2.22
CA ALA A 208 -24.85 20.83 -1.28
C ALA A 208 -24.81 20.16 0.10
N LEU A 209 -24.79 18.82 0.16
CA LEU A 209 -24.66 18.12 1.44
C LEU A 209 -23.35 18.46 2.14
N LEU A 210 -22.22 18.43 1.44
CA LEU A 210 -20.92 18.76 2.04
C LEU A 210 -20.86 20.23 2.52
N LEU A 211 -21.35 21.17 1.70
CA LEU A 211 -21.29 22.60 1.99
C LEU A 211 -22.19 22.99 3.17
N TYR A 212 -23.43 22.50 3.21
CA TYR A 212 -24.40 22.94 4.21
C TYR A 212 -24.43 22.12 5.50
N THR A 213 -23.86 20.90 5.50
CA THR A 213 -23.82 20.07 6.72
C THR A 213 -22.44 20.02 7.37
N GLY A 214 -21.37 20.37 6.65
CA GLY A 214 -19.99 20.35 7.16
C GLY A 214 -19.46 18.96 7.53
N VAL A 215 -20.18 17.88 7.21
CA VAL A 215 -19.77 16.52 7.56
C VAL A 215 -18.56 16.06 6.75
N ARG A 216 -17.81 15.08 7.26
CA ARG A 216 -16.67 14.52 6.52
C ARG A 216 -17.14 13.82 5.25
N ARG A 217 -16.27 13.80 4.23
CA ARG A 217 -16.52 13.05 2.97
C ARG A 217 -16.85 11.56 3.19
N SER A 218 -16.31 10.92 4.24
CA SER A 218 -16.63 9.52 4.57
C SER A 218 -18.02 9.34 5.17
N ASP A 219 -18.59 10.41 5.73
CA ASP A 219 -19.80 10.37 6.53
C ASP A 219 -20.99 10.87 5.69
N VAL A 220 -20.75 11.81 4.77
CA VAL A 220 -21.78 12.31 3.83
C VAL A 220 -22.43 11.20 3.00
N ILE A 221 -21.70 10.13 2.70
CA ILE A 221 -22.22 8.99 1.94
C ILE A 221 -23.17 8.10 2.76
N ARG A 222 -23.16 8.26 4.09
CA ARG A 222 -24.04 7.54 5.02
C ARG A 222 -25.27 8.35 5.38
N LEU A 223 -25.24 9.68 5.16
CA LEU A 223 -26.38 10.57 5.43
C LEU A 223 -27.63 10.10 4.70
N GLY A 224 -28.76 10.24 5.38
CA GLY A 224 -30.05 9.75 4.92
C GLY A 224 -31.15 10.14 5.89
N LYS A 225 -32.41 9.86 5.52
CA LYS A 225 -33.60 10.28 6.26
C LYS A 225 -33.60 9.80 7.72
N GLN A 226 -32.96 8.67 8.02
CA GLN A 226 -32.83 8.12 9.37
C GLN A 226 -32.08 9.05 10.35
N HIS A 227 -31.29 9.97 9.83
CA HIS A 227 -30.54 10.95 10.64
C HIS A 227 -31.36 12.21 10.92
N ILE A 228 -32.60 12.34 10.43
CA ILE A 228 -33.43 13.53 10.66
C ILE A 228 -34.31 13.31 11.88
N GLN A 229 -34.12 14.11 12.93
CA GLN A 229 -34.93 14.08 14.14
C GLN A 229 -35.22 15.51 14.61
N GLY A 230 -36.50 15.83 14.84
CA GLY A 230 -36.90 17.16 15.33
C GLY A 230 -36.46 18.33 14.44
N GLY A 231 -36.31 18.12 13.13
CA GLY A 231 -35.82 19.15 12.20
C GLY A 231 -34.30 19.32 12.17
N ALA A 232 -33.54 18.49 12.89
CA ALA A 232 -32.08 18.50 12.93
C ALA A 232 -31.48 17.20 12.38
N LEU A 233 -30.21 17.26 11.96
CA LEU A 233 -29.40 16.08 11.65
C LEU A 233 -28.74 15.55 12.93
N VAL A 234 -28.93 14.27 13.23
CA VAL A 234 -28.40 13.54 14.37
C VAL A 234 -27.54 12.38 13.85
N PHE A 235 -26.31 12.23 14.39
CA PHE A 235 -25.27 11.32 13.90
C PHE A 235 -24.89 10.24 14.91
#